data_AF-A0A926TCD9-F1
#
_entry.id   AF-A0A926TCD9-F1
#
_cell.length_a   1.000
_cell.length_b   1.000
_cell.length_c   1.000
_cell.angle_alpha   90.00
_cell.angle_beta   90.00
_cell.angle_gamma   90.00
#
_symmetry.space_group_name_H-M   'P 1'
#
loop_
_entity.id
_entity.type
_entity.pdbx_description
1 polymer ?
#
loop_
_entity_poly.entity_id
_entity_poly.type
_entity_poly.pdbx_seq_one_letter_code
_entity_poly.pdbx_strand_id
1 'polypeptide(L)'
;MCSPSHPNQRRLRYLRKLPLEPMEYCQRWVKADPARGYRKVCINALAEATGLSSRTIGNWGANFERRPRYVLHILRQADLLNQIEELEQRDQVNLSLDLLCE
;
A
#
# COMPACT_ATOMS: atom_id res chain seq x y z
N MET A 1 -32.84 -3.54 20.12
CA MET A 1 -31.52 -3.11 20.65
C MET A 1 -30.64 -2.72 19.47
N CYS A 2 -30.27 -1.44 19.35
CA CYS A 2 -29.34 -0.97 18.32
C CYS A 2 -28.17 -0.28 19.02
N SER A 3 -26.98 -0.89 18.97
CA SER A 3 -25.76 -0.21 19.45
C SER A 3 -25.48 1.01 18.57
N PRO A 4 -25.25 2.20 19.14
CA PRO A 4 -24.81 3.35 18.35
C PRO A 4 -23.42 3.05 17.82
N SER A 5 -23.30 2.91 16.50
CA SER A 5 -22.01 2.75 15.82
C SER A 5 -21.10 3.89 16.25
N HIS A 6 -20.02 3.59 16.97
CA HIS A 6 -19.07 4.59 17.44
C HIS A 6 -18.58 5.44 16.24
N PRO A 7 -18.52 6.78 16.35
CA PRO A 7 -18.11 7.66 15.25
C PRO A 7 -16.77 7.24 14.61
N ASN A 8 -15.87 6.66 15.41
CA ASN A 8 -14.59 6.11 14.96
C ASN A 8 -14.71 4.95 13.97
N GLN A 9 -15.72 4.07 14.10
CA GLN A 9 -15.92 2.95 13.18
C GLN A 9 -16.34 3.42 11.79
N ARG A 10 -17.16 4.46 11.70
CA ARG A 10 -17.58 5.05 10.42
C ARG A 10 -16.38 5.69 9.70
N ARG A 11 -15.55 6.43 10.44
CA ARG A 11 -14.32 7.04 9.93
C ARG A 11 -13.35 5.98 9.39
N LEU A 12 -13.09 4.91 10.15
CA LEU A 12 -12.20 3.82 9.71
C LEU A 12 -12.72 3.13 8.44
N ARG A 13 -14.01 2.82 8.37
CA ARG A 13 -14.62 2.24 7.17
C ARG A 13 -14.50 3.13 5.95
N TYR A 14 -14.62 4.44 6.13
CA TYR A 14 -14.43 5.41 5.05
C TYR A 14 -12.97 5.45 4.57
N LEU A 15 -12.00 5.58 5.49
CA LEU A 15 -10.57 5.65 5.17
C LEU A 15 -10.06 4.39 4.46
N ARG A 16 -10.61 3.21 4.77
CA ARG A 16 -10.28 1.95 4.09
C ARG A 16 -10.73 1.90 2.63
N LYS A 17 -11.70 2.73 2.23
CA LYS A 17 -12.26 2.76 0.88
C LYS A 17 -11.65 3.84 -0.01
N LEU A 18 -10.86 4.75 0.56
CA LEU A 18 -10.24 5.81 -0.21
C LEU A 18 -9.32 5.21 -1.28
N PRO A 19 -9.45 5.62 -2.55
CA PRO A 19 -8.56 5.15 -3.61
C PRO A 19 -7.12 5.56 -3.33
N LEU A 20 -6.17 4.78 -3.84
CA LEU A 20 -4.75 5.11 -3.82
C LEU A 20 -4.20 5.04 -5.24
N GLU A 21 -3.55 6.11 -5.70
CA GLU A 21 -3.00 6.17 -7.05
C GLU A 21 -1.73 5.32 -7.18
N PRO A 22 -1.43 4.74 -8.36
CA PRO A 22 -0.23 3.93 -8.57
C PRO A 22 1.07 4.66 -8.21
N MET A 23 1.17 5.94 -8.53
CA MET A 23 2.35 6.73 -8.21
C MET A 23 2.49 6.97 -6.70
N GLU A 24 1.37 7.21 -6.00
CA GLU A 24 1.37 7.37 -4.54
C GLU A 24 1.78 6.05 -3.86
N TYR A 25 1.28 4.91 -4.36
CA TYR A 25 1.68 3.59 -3.87
C TYR A 25 3.19 3.38 -4.06
N CYS A 26 3.72 3.67 -5.24
CA CYS A 26 5.16 3.59 -5.50
C CYS A 26 5.98 4.46 -4.55
N GLN A 27 5.58 5.71 -4.33
CA GLN A 27 6.31 6.64 -3.48
C GLN A 27 6.41 6.15 -2.04
N ARG A 28 5.39 5.42 -1.55
CA ARG A 28 5.38 4.86 -0.20
C ARG A 28 6.24 3.60 -0.08
N TRP A 29 6.15 2.70 -1.06
CA TRP A 29 6.62 1.33 -0.90
C TRP A 29 7.89 0.99 -1.71
N VAL A 30 8.26 1.81 -2.70
CA VAL A 30 9.46 1.59 -3.52
C VAL A 30 10.64 2.37 -2.93
N LYS A 31 11.64 1.64 -2.40
CA LYS A 31 12.87 2.20 -1.79
C LYS A 31 13.97 2.57 -2.79
N ALA A 32 13.68 2.59 -4.09
CA ALA A 32 14.66 2.87 -5.14
C ALA A 32 14.84 4.38 -5.38
N ASP A 33 16.06 4.79 -5.73
CA ASP A 33 16.37 6.17 -6.12
C ASP A 33 15.54 6.56 -7.38
N PRO A 34 14.80 7.69 -7.34
CA PRO A 34 13.98 8.15 -8.45
C PRO A 34 14.75 8.45 -9.76
N ALA A 35 16.09 8.54 -9.75
CA ALA A 35 16.86 9.02 -10.88
C ALA A 35 16.90 8.09 -12.12
N ARG A 36 17.08 6.77 -11.96
CA ARG A 36 17.12 5.81 -13.09
C ARG A 36 16.44 4.49 -12.75
N GLY A 37 15.55 4.05 -13.63
CA GLY A 37 14.89 2.74 -13.50
C GLY A 37 13.72 2.72 -12.51
N TYR A 38 13.42 3.83 -11.83
CA TYR A 38 12.30 3.94 -10.88
C TYR A 38 10.98 3.43 -11.46
N ARG A 39 10.67 3.79 -12.71
CA ARG A 39 9.48 3.29 -13.42
C ARG A 39 9.43 1.76 -13.50
N LYS A 40 10.55 1.09 -13.78
CA LYS A 40 10.59 -0.38 -13.88
C LYS A 40 10.34 -1.02 -12.52
N VAL A 41 10.94 -0.47 -11.46
CA VAL A 41 10.74 -0.95 -10.08
C VAL A 41 9.28 -0.73 -9.65
N CYS A 42 8.73 0.44 -9.94
CA CYS A 42 7.30 0.74 -9.80
C CYS A 42 6.40 -0.29 -10.47
N ILE A 43 6.66 -0.60 -11.75
CA ILE A 43 5.88 -1.59 -12.50
C ILE A 43 5.89 -2.95 -11.80
N ASN A 44 7.03 -3.37 -11.25
CA ASN A 44 7.14 -4.63 -10.52
C ASN A 44 6.38 -4.59 -9.20
N ALA A 45 6.51 -3.52 -8.41
CA ALA A 45 5.78 -3.36 -7.15
C ALA A 45 4.25 -3.32 -7.37
N LEU A 46 3.80 -2.66 -8.44
CA LEU A 46 2.39 -2.64 -8.83
C LEU A 46 1.91 -4.01 -9.34
N ALA A 47 2.75 -4.75 -10.06
CA ALA A 47 2.43 -6.11 -10.52
C ALA A 47 2.22 -7.04 -9.32
N GLU A 48 3.11 -6.98 -8.33
CA GLU A 48 3.00 -7.74 -7.08
C GLU A 48 1.74 -7.36 -6.29
N ALA A 49 1.52 -6.07 -6.07
CA ALA A 49 0.37 -5.58 -5.31
C ALA A 49 -0.99 -5.91 -5.97
N THR A 50 -1.04 -6.00 -7.29
CA THR A 50 -2.30 -6.19 -8.04
C THR A 50 -2.51 -7.59 -8.58
N GLY A 51 -1.48 -8.44 -8.58
CA GLY A 51 -1.48 -9.74 -9.27
C GLY A 51 -1.54 -9.66 -10.79
N LEU A 52 -1.39 -8.47 -11.38
CA LEU A 52 -1.41 -8.26 -12.84
C LEU A 52 0.01 -8.38 -13.42
N SER A 53 0.11 -8.72 -14.70
CA SER A 53 1.42 -8.81 -15.36
C SER A 53 2.09 -7.43 -15.47
N SER A 54 3.41 -7.37 -15.31
CA SER A 54 4.21 -6.16 -15.54
C SER A 54 3.98 -5.55 -16.94
N ARG A 55 3.69 -6.38 -17.95
CA ARG A 55 3.30 -5.93 -19.29
C ARG A 55 1.98 -5.16 -19.26
N THR A 56 0.97 -5.67 -18.56
CA THR A 56 -0.33 -5.00 -18.39
C THR A 56 -0.14 -3.64 -17.73
N ILE A 57 0.63 -3.58 -16.63
CA ILE A 57 0.92 -2.32 -15.91
C ILE A 57 1.69 -1.33 -16.80
N GLY A 58 2.69 -1.82 -17.54
CA GLY A 58 3.50 -1.00 -18.45
C GLY A 58 2.68 -0.28 -19.52
N ASN A 59 1.54 -0.85 -19.92
CA ASN A 59 0.62 -0.29 -20.90
C ASN A 59 -0.33 0.78 -20.35
N TRP A 60 -0.28 1.08 -19.05
CA TRP A 60 -1.15 2.09 -18.43
C TRP A 60 -0.73 3.55 -18.70
N GLY A 61 0.35 3.75 -19.46
CA GLY A 61 0.88 5.08 -19.76
C GLY A 61 1.97 5.50 -18.78
N ALA A 62 2.59 6.65 -19.05
CA ALA A 62 3.80 7.11 -18.38
C ALA A 62 3.57 7.39 -16.88
N ASN A 63 2.38 7.87 -16.53
CA ASN A 63 1.95 8.14 -15.17
C ASN A 63 0.85 7.18 -14.72
N PHE A 64 0.72 6.04 -15.41
CA PHE A 64 -0.29 5.02 -15.18
C PHE A 64 -1.73 5.48 -15.43
N GLU A 65 -1.96 6.62 -16.07
CA GLU A 65 -3.26 7.27 -16.24
C GLU A 65 -4.37 6.38 -16.82
N ARG A 66 -4.02 5.36 -17.63
CA ARG A 66 -4.95 4.40 -18.26
C ARG A 66 -5.29 3.20 -17.36
N ARG A 67 -4.88 3.19 -16.09
CA ARG A 67 -5.23 2.12 -15.15
C ARG A 67 -6.75 1.96 -15.02
N PRO A 68 -7.27 0.72 -14.93
CA PRO A 68 -8.66 0.50 -14.55
C PRO A 68 -8.99 1.05 -13.16
N ARG A 69 -10.21 1.57 -12.95
CA ARG A 69 -10.60 2.21 -11.67
C ARG A 69 -10.50 1.27 -10.47
N TYR A 70 -10.76 -0.02 -10.64
CA TYR A 70 -10.71 -0.98 -9.54
C TYR A 70 -9.30 -1.14 -8.95
N VAL A 71 -8.26 -0.84 -9.73
CA VAL A 71 -6.85 -0.91 -9.29
C VAL A 71 -6.61 0.00 -8.09
N LEU A 72 -7.24 1.17 -8.06
CA LEU A 72 -7.06 2.13 -6.96
C LEU A 72 -7.50 1.56 -5.60
N HIS A 73 -8.50 0.67 -5.61
CA HIS A 73 -8.97 0.00 -4.41
C HIS A 73 -8.06 -1.17 -4.01
N ILE A 74 -7.55 -1.92 -4.99
CA ILE A 74 -6.58 -3.00 -4.73
C ILE A 74 -5.30 -2.41 -4.14
N LEU A 75 -4.78 -1.32 -4.71
CA LEU A 75 -3.60 -0.64 -4.19
C LEU A 75 -3.82 -0.09 -2.78
N ARG A 76 -5.03 0.40 -2.46
CA ARG A 76 -5.36 0.77 -1.09
C ARG A 76 -5.33 -0.43 -0.14
N GLN A 77 -5.83 -1.59 -0.56
CA GLN A 77 -5.79 -2.80 0.25
C GLN A 77 -4.35 -3.25 0.49
N ALA A 78 -3.53 -3.29 -0.56
CA ALA A 78 -2.10 -3.60 -0.46
C ALA A 78 -1.37 -2.61 0.47
N ASP A 79 -1.62 -1.31 0.34
CA ASP A 79 -1.04 -0.26 1.20
C ASP A 79 -1.39 -0.46 2.69
N LEU A 80 -2.62 -0.87 2.98
CA LEU A 80 -3.02 -1.18 4.36
C LEU A 80 -2.36 -2.46 4.90
N LEU A 81 -2.19 -3.49 4.06
CA LEU A 81 -1.49 -4.72 4.45
C LEU A 81 -0.02 -4.44 4.74
N ASN A 82 0.66 -3.69 3.87
CA ASN A 82 2.04 -3.30 4.09
C ASN A 82 2.21 -2.45 5.37
N GLN A 83 1.27 -1.54 5.66
CA GLN A 83 1.27 -0.78 6.92
C GLN A 83 1.13 -1.70 8.14
N ILE A 84 0.30 -2.74 8.06
CA ILE A 84 0.16 -3.72 9.15
C ILE A 84 1.48 -4.47 9.33
N GLU A 85 2.09 -4.94 8.24
CA GLU A 85 3.37 -5.65 8.30
C GLU A 85 4.49 -4.77 8.89
N GLU A 86 4.56 -3.49 8.51
CA GLU A 86 5.50 -2.55 9.13
C GLU A 86 5.26 -2.37 10.63
N LEU A 87 4.00 -2.36 11.08
CA LEU A 87 3.68 -2.25 12.51
C LEU A 87 4.09 -3.53 13.25
N GLU A 88 3.81 -4.70 12.69
CA GLU A 88 4.20 -5.98 13.28
C GLU A 88 5.72 -6.11 13.42
N GLN A 89 6.48 -5.65 12.42
CA GLN A 89 7.94 -5.63 12.48
C GLN A 89 8.46 -4.67 13.57
N ARG A 90 7.81 -3.52 13.78
CA ARG A 90 8.16 -2.58 14.86
C ARG A 90 7.87 -3.16 16.23
N ASP A 91 6.74 -3.85 16.41
CA ASP A 91 6.38 -4.46 17.68
C ASP A 91 7.32 -5.61 18.06
N GLN A 92 7.80 -6.41 17.09
CA GLN A 92 8.82 -7.43 17.34
C GLN A 92 10.17 -6.84 17.80
N VAL A 93 10.56 -5.67 17.28
CA VAL A 93 11.79 -4.98 17.72
C VAL A 93 11.65 -4.50 19.17
N ASN A 94 10.48 -4.01 19.57
CA ASN A 94 10.23 -3.60 20.95
C ASN A 94 10.34 -4.78 21.93
N LEU A 95 9.77 -5.95 21.58
CA LEU A 95 9.87 -7.16 22.39
C LEU A 95 11.33 -7.64 22.57
N SER A 96 12.19 -7.39 21.57
CA SER A 96 13.62 -7.74 21.63
C SER A 96 14.46 -6.76 22.44
N LEU A 97 14.09 -5.49 22.54
CA LEU A 97 14.80 -4.52 23.39
C LEU A 97 14.50 -4.73 24.87
N ASP A 98 13.27 -5.12 25.21
CA ASP A 98 12.88 -5.38 26.60
C ASP A 98 13.64 -6.57 27.21
N LEU A 99 14.05 -7.55 26.40
CA LEU A 99 14.85 -8.72 26.80
C LEU A 99 16.37 -8.45 26.91
N LEU A 100 16.86 -7.29 26.47
CA LEU A 100 18.28 -6.91 26.55
C LEU A 100 18.58 -5.98 27.75
N CYS A 101 17.56 -5.65 28.55
CA CYS A 101 17.68 -4.81 29.73
C CYS A 101 17.57 -5.58 31.06
N GLU A 102 17.68 -6.92 31.06
CA GLU A 102 17.84 -7.75 32.27
C GLU A 102 19.28 -8.21 32.50
#